data_AF-A0A5E6MBB4-F1
#
_entry.id   AF-A0A5E6MBB4-F1
#
_cell.length_a   1.000
_cell.length_b   1.000
_cell.length_c   1.000
_cell.angle_alpha   90.00
_cell.angle_beta   90.00
_cell.angle_gamma   90.00
#
_symmetry.space_group_name_H-M   'P 1'
#
loop_
_entity.id
_entity.type
_entity.pdbx_description
1 polymer ?
#
loop_
_entity_poly.entity_id
_entity_poly.type
_entity_poly.pdbx_seq_one_letter_code
_entity_poly.pdbx_strand_id
1 'polypeptide(L)'
;MNTIFGHQCLGGVLSLWLTAAVALAQDKPSLPLSPEAQALIQRLATLRMPETLSFLQTADPKLLAETVRTPEGHWAMDLAYRWSTPHTDRHTREGKFVVRTEVLILERKLATLPIPILDSLLRLRGTLSPPQFSDLPDEEREQILDTQDAVWDAWWLAHLTPEQREATYELQDLEYAQAIRGNRLPESQYAEENARVVREYYELFTRWGPEKFHQVLEDRWSAKEFLQALRNIWASEGGELLPVSGKLPWKLSAMPSWFWEEIAEFAKGPNLNYAIAIFPPVQPIAIAGSQQSQVLRALNDIARALHDRKMIDAVYTLSGRIYAAAGFPGNSGN
;
A
#
# COMPACT_ATOMS: atom_id res chain seq x y z
N MET A 1 19.30 14.27 36.87
CA MET A 1 18.63 12.99 37.14
C MET A 1 17.23 13.04 36.54
N ASN A 2 17.06 12.39 35.38
CA ASN A 2 15.82 11.86 34.79
C ASN A 2 15.98 11.79 33.26
N THR A 3 16.95 10.99 32.84
CA THR A 3 17.25 10.62 31.46
C THR A 3 17.20 9.09 31.34
N ILE A 4 16.04 8.48 31.61
CA ILE A 4 15.89 7.01 31.48
C ILE A 4 14.54 6.60 30.83
N PHE A 5 13.53 7.47 30.71
CA PHE A 5 12.19 7.05 30.23
C PHE A 5 11.94 7.16 28.71
N GLY A 6 12.86 7.73 27.93
CA GLY A 6 12.66 7.96 26.48
C GLY A 6 13.05 6.80 25.55
N HIS A 7 13.73 5.77 26.06
CA HIS A 7 14.25 4.67 25.23
C HIS A 7 13.42 3.39 25.27
N GLN A 8 12.36 3.33 26.09
CA GLN A 8 11.52 2.13 26.19
C GLN A 8 10.40 2.06 25.13
N CYS A 9 10.01 3.18 24.51
CA CYS A 9 8.96 3.18 23.48
C CYS A 9 9.49 2.98 22.04
N LEU A 10 10.71 3.45 21.73
CA LEU A 10 11.38 3.13 20.46
C LEU A 10 11.95 1.71 20.44
N GLY A 11 12.40 1.23 21.61
CA GLY A 11 12.64 -0.19 21.84
C GLY A 11 11.36 -1.00 21.63
N GLY A 12 10.22 -0.58 22.17
CA GLY A 12 8.96 -1.35 22.13
C GLY A 12 8.35 -1.60 20.75
N VAL A 13 8.47 -0.67 19.78
CA VAL A 13 7.88 -0.85 18.44
C VAL A 13 8.81 -1.68 17.54
N LEU A 14 10.13 -1.40 17.55
CA LEU A 14 11.10 -2.28 16.88
C LEU A 14 11.16 -3.65 17.55
N SER A 15 10.94 -3.75 18.86
CA SER A 15 10.77 -5.02 19.57
C SER A 15 9.42 -5.66 19.25
N LEU A 16 8.32 -4.96 18.98
CA LEU A 16 7.11 -5.68 18.58
C LEU A 16 7.25 -6.33 17.18
N TRP A 17 8.04 -5.71 16.28
CA TRP A 17 8.36 -6.28 14.97
C TRP A 17 9.47 -7.35 15.02
N LEU A 18 10.53 -7.15 15.84
CA LEU A 18 11.58 -8.17 16.03
C LEU A 18 11.21 -9.29 17.01
N THR A 19 10.40 -9.03 18.04
CA THR A 19 10.02 -10.05 19.03
C THR A 19 8.86 -10.90 18.51
N ALA A 20 8.04 -10.43 17.57
CA ALA A 20 7.19 -11.33 16.79
C ALA A 20 8.04 -12.26 15.89
N ALA A 21 9.10 -11.74 15.27
CA ALA A 21 10.03 -12.55 14.48
C ALA A 21 10.91 -13.51 15.33
N VAL A 22 11.30 -13.11 16.54
CA VAL A 22 12.17 -13.89 17.45
C VAL A 22 11.37 -14.81 18.39
N ALA A 23 10.14 -14.47 18.77
CA ALA A 23 9.25 -15.39 19.51
C ALA A 23 8.64 -16.47 18.61
N LEU A 24 8.59 -16.25 17.28
CA LEU A 24 8.31 -17.30 16.29
C LEU A 24 9.55 -18.11 15.90
N ALA A 25 10.76 -17.68 16.29
CA ALA A 25 12.02 -18.39 16.01
C ALA A 25 12.41 -19.43 17.08
N GLN A 26 11.56 -19.68 18.07
CA GLN A 26 11.67 -20.85 18.95
C GLN A 26 10.57 -21.87 18.63
N ASP A 27 10.43 -22.22 17.35
CA ASP A 27 9.76 -23.47 17.02
C ASP A 27 10.62 -24.63 17.54
N LYS A 28 9.97 -25.50 18.32
CA LYS A 28 10.48 -26.82 18.74
C LYS A 28 11.16 -27.52 17.56
N PRO A 29 12.14 -28.41 17.79
CA PRO A 29 12.80 -29.16 16.71
C PRO A 29 11.73 -29.69 15.75
N SER A 30 11.75 -29.13 14.53
CA SER A 30 10.71 -29.38 13.55
C SER A 30 10.70 -30.86 13.25
N LEU A 31 9.51 -31.45 13.26
CA LEU A 31 9.31 -32.78 12.71
C LEU A 31 9.91 -32.80 11.30
N PRO A 32 10.59 -33.89 10.90
CA PRO A 32 11.13 -33.98 9.55
C PRO A 32 10.01 -33.73 8.53
N LEU A 33 10.30 -32.91 7.52
CA LEU A 33 9.37 -32.59 6.43
C LEU A 33 8.82 -33.88 5.81
N SER A 34 7.55 -33.86 5.43
CA SER A 34 6.99 -34.94 4.62
C SER A 34 7.74 -35.06 3.28
N PRO A 35 7.84 -36.29 2.70
CA PRO A 35 8.37 -36.47 1.36
C PRO A 35 7.66 -35.59 0.31
N GLU A 36 6.36 -35.37 0.49
CA GLU A 36 5.52 -34.51 -0.33
C GLU A 36 5.95 -33.04 -0.21
N ALA A 37 6.24 -32.56 1.00
CA ALA A 37 6.73 -31.19 1.20
C ALA A 37 8.12 -30.99 0.60
N GLN A 38 8.99 -31.99 0.68
CA GLN A 38 10.31 -31.96 0.03
C GLN A 38 10.20 -31.93 -1.50
N ALA A 39 9.29 -32.71 -2.07
CA ALA A 39 9.00 -32.70 -3.50
C ALA A 39 8.43 -31.33 -3.94
N LEU A 40 7.59 -30.72 -3.10
CA LEU A 40 7.05 -29.40 -3.37
C LEU A 40 8.13 -28.31 -3.37
N ILE A 41 9.10 -28.35 -2.45
CA ILE A 41 10.26 -27.43 -2.44
C ILE A 41 10.99 -27.48 -3.79
N GLN A 42 11.31 -28.70 -4.26
CA GLN A 42 12.00 -28.88 -5.54
C GLN A 42 11.17 -28.35 -6.72
N ARG A 43 9.85 -28.56 -6.69
CA ARG A 43 8.95 -28.02 -7.71
C ARG A 43 8.93 -26.49 -7.71
N LEU A 44 8.74 -25.87 -6.54
CA LEU A 44 8.67 -24.41 -6.39
C LEU A 44 9.93 -23.73 -6.95
N ALA A 45 11.12 -24.27 -6.68
CA ALA A 45 12.38 -23.71 -7.16
C ALA A 45 12.47 -23.61 -8.71
N THR A 46 11.73 -24.47 -9.42
CA THR A 46 11.69 -24.49 -10.89
C THR A 46 10.63 -23.57 -11.49
N LEU A 47 9.61 -23.18 -10.71
CA LEU A 47 8.50 -22.37 -11.19
C LEU A 47 8.89 -20.90 -11.38
N ARG A 48 8.13 -20.21 -12.23
CA ARG A 48 8.18 -18.76 -12.44
C ARG A 48 6.75 -18.23 -12.62
N MET A 49 6.54 -16.94 -12.41
CA MET A 49 5.29 -16.30 -12.86
C MET A 49 5.20 -16.37 -14.39
N PRO A 50 4.04 -16.73 -15.00
CA PRO A 50 2.72 -16.94 -14.36
C PRO A 50 2.42 -18.37 -13.90
N GLU A 51 3.30 -19.35 -14.13
CA GLU A 51 3.08 -20.76 -13.77
C GLU A 51 2.87 -20.95 -12.27
N THR A 52 3.59 -20.18 -11.45
CA THR A 52 3.44 -20.13 -9.99
C THR A 52 2.00 -19.80 -9.59
N LEU A 53 1.36 -18.83 -10.26
CA LEU A 53 -0.03 -18.47 -9.99
C LEU A 53 -0.99 -19.63 -10.28
N SER A 54 -0.84 -20.28 -11.44
CA SER A 54 -1.65 -21.44 -11.82
C SER A 54 -1.46 -22.61 -10.84
N PHE A 55 -0.23 -22.81 -10.36
CA PHE A 55 0.06 -23.79 -9.31
C PHE A 55 -0.66 -23.45 -8.01
N LEU A 56 -0.55 -22.21 -7.52
CA LEU A 56 -1.15 -21.77 -6.25
C LEU A 56 -2.68 -21.90 -6.24
N GLN A 57 -3.35 -21.76 -7.39
CA GLN A 57 -4.80 -21.95 -7.50
C GLN A 57 -5.27 -23.38 -7.20
N THR A 58 -4.38 -24.37 -7.36
CA THR A 58 -4.70 -25.80 -7.20
C THR A 58 -3.88 -26.48 -6.10
N ALA A 59 -2.98 -25.74 -5.44
CA ALA A 59 -2.13 -26.25 -4.38
C ALA A 59 -2.96 -26.65 -3.15
N ASP A 60 -2.54 -27.72 -2.47
CA ASP A 60 -3.06 -28.05 -1.14
C ASP A 60 -2.53 -27.02 -0.13
N PRO A 61 -3.41 -26.24 0.52
CA PRO A 61 -2.97 -25.21 1.45
C PRO A 61 -2.20 -25.75 2.66
N LYS A 62 -2.50 -26.97 3.13
CA LYS A 62 -1.79 -27.56 4.26
C LYS A 62 -0.37 -27.94 3.88
N LEU A 63 -0.23 -28.55 2.71
CA LEU A 63 1.09 -28.91 2.17
C LEU A 63 1.92 -27.66 1.88
N LEU A 64 1.32 -26.63 1.28
CA LEU A 64 2.01 -25.37 1.05
C LEU A 64 2.46 -24.74 2.37
N ALA A 65 1.57 -24.66 3.37
CA ALA A 65 1.89 -24.13 4.69
C ALA A 65 3.00 -24.92 5.40
N GLU A 66 3.06 -26.24 5.24
CA GLU A 66 4.15 -27.07 5.76
C GLU A 66 5.47 -26.75 5.04
N THR A 67 5.45 -26.71 3.71
CA THR A 67 6.62 -26.40 2.88
C THR A 67 7.18 -25.03 3.21
N VAL A 68 6.34 -23.99 3.20
CA VAL A 68 6.77 -22.61 3.43
C VAL A 68 6.88 -22.26 4.92
N ARG A 69 7.11 -23.25 5.80
CA ARG A 69 7.56 -23.00 7.18
C ARG A 69 9.07 -23.16 7.33
N THR A 70 9.74 -23.79 6.37
CA THR A 70 11.19 -23.99 6.43
C THR A 70 11.93 -22.93 5.62
N PRO A 71 13.19 -22.63 5.97
CA PRO A 71 14.02 -21.71 5.18
C PRO A 71 14.14 -22.12 3.71
N GLU A 72 14.25 -23.41 3.42
CA GLU A 72 14.36 -23.93 2.05
C GLU A 72 13.06 -23.75 1.26
N GLY A 73 11.91 -23.96 1.90
CA GLY A 73 10.62 -23.73 1.26
C GLY A 73 10.29 -22.26 1.06
N HIS A 74 10.64 -21.39 2.01
CA HIS A 74 10.60 -19.94 1.81
C HIS A 74 11.42 -19.55 0.58
N TRP A 75 12.68 -20.00 0.52
CA TRP A 75 13.57 -19.67 -0.59
C TRP A 75 13.04 -20.18 -1.93
N ALA A 76 12.55 -21.41 -1.97
CA ALA A 76 11.96 -21.97 -3.19
C ALA A 76 10.73 -21.16 -3.65
N MET A 77 9.93 -20.66 -2.70
CA MET A 77 8.79 -19.80 -3.02
C MET A 77 9.22 -18.41 -3.52
N ASP A 78 10.24 -17.80 -2.92
CA ASP A 78 10.80 -16.53 -3.40
C ASP A 78 11.35 -16.68 -4.83
N LEU A 79 12.06 -17.78 -5.10
CA LEU A 79 12.50 -18.11 -6.45
C LEU A 79 11.33 -18.32 -7.42
N ALA A 80 10.18 -18.80 -6.95
CA ALA A 80 8.95 -18.97 -7.73
C ALA A 80 8.26 -17.63 -8.05
N TYR A 81 8.56 -16.56 -7.31
CA TYR A 81 8.07 -15.21 -7.58
C TYR A 81 8.77 -14.50 -8.73
N ARG A 82 9.88 -15.04 -9.23
CA ARG A 82 10.56 -14.51 -10.40
C ARG A 82 9.67 -14.57 -11.64
N TRP A 83 9.81 -13.57 -12.50
CA TRP A 83 8.99 -13.45 -13.69
C TRP A 83 9.64 -14.23 -14.84
N SER A 84 8.84 -14.94 -15.63
CA SER A 84 9.35 -15.69 -16.79
C SER A 84 9.97 -14.77 -17.85
N THR A 85 9.49 -13.54 -17.92
CA THR A 85 9.96 -12.51 -18.84
C THR A 85 10.60 -11.40 -18.03
N PRO A 86 11.89 -11.06 -18.26
CA PRO A 86 12.53 -9.91 -17.64
C PRO A 86 11.74 -8.63 -17.94
N HIS A 87 11.59 -7.75 -16.96
CA HIS A 87 10.92 -6.48 -17.18
C HIS A 87 11.73 -5.59 -18.12
N THR A 88 11.04 -4.68 -18.80
CA THR A 88 11.67 -3.53 -19.47
C THR A 88 12.45 -2.69 -18.45
N ASP A 89 13.48 -1.96 -18.87
CA ASP A 89 14.32 -1.15 -17.97
C ASP A 89 13.48 -0.23 -17.06
N ARG A 90 13.38 -0.63 -15.78
CA ARG A 90 12.61 0.02 -14.72
C ARG A 90 13.16 1.38 -14.31
N HIS A 91 14.34 1.77 -14.77
CA HIS A 91 14.86 3.11 -14.52
C HIS A 91 14.29 4.14 -15.49
N THR A 92 13.67 3.67 -16.59
CA THR A 92 12.92 4.53 -17.51
C THR A 92 11.50 4.78 -17.03
N ARG A 93 10.91 5.91 -17.47
CA ARG A 93 9.50 6.23 -17.20
C ARG A 93 8.54 5.14 -17.73
N GLU A 94 8.84 4.61 -18.91
CA GLU A 94 8.06 3.55 -19.56
C GLU A 94 8.16 2.22 -18.79
N GLY A 95 9.38 1.81 -18.41
CA GLY A 95 9.57 0.59 -17.62
C GLY A 95 8.88 0.64 -16.27
N LYS A 96 8.95 1.76 -15.54
CA LYS A 96 8.18 1.95 -14.28
C LYS A 96 6.68 1.77 -14.48
N PHE A 97 6.15 2.28 -15.59
CA PHE A 97 4.74 2.17 -15.91
C PHE A 97 4.35 0.73 -16.24
N VAL A 98 5.15 0.01 -17.04
CA VAL A 98 4.91 -1.39 -17.38
C VAL A 98 4.92 -2.24 -16.10
N VAL A 99 5.99 -2.17 -15.30
CA VAL A 99 6.11 -2.94 -14.05
C VAL A 99 4.92 -2.69 -13.14
N ARG A 100 4.55 -1.42 -12.91
CA ARG A 100 3.40 -1.06 -12.08
C ARG A 100 2.10 -1.69 -12.58
N THR A 101 1.89 -1.67 -13.90
CA THR A 101 0.70 -2.25 -14.53
C THR A 101 0.64 -3.75 -14.31
N GLU A 102 1.76 -4.44 -14.52
CA GLU A 102 1.82 -5.88 -14.38
C GLU A 102 1.63 -6.31 -12.91
N VAL A 103 2.17 -5.54 -11.95
CA VAL A 103 1.97 -5.75 -10.51
C VAL A 103 0.49 -5.60 -10.14
N LEU A 104 -0.21 -4.56 -10.60
CA LEU A 104 -1.66 -4.39 -10.36
C LEU A 104 -2.48 -5.55 -10.92
N ILE A 105 -2.13 -6.04 -12.11
CA ILE A 105 -2.79 -7.21 -12.71
C ILE A 105 -2.53 -8.46 -11.86
N LEU A 106 -1.30 -8.63 -11.39
CA LEU A 106 -0.89 -9.75 -10.55
C LEU A 106 -1.59 -9.74 -9.20
N GLU A 107 -1.64 -8.59 -8.52
CA GLU A 107 -2.36 -8.36 -7.26
C GLU A 107 -3.82 -8.84 -7.37
N ARG A 108 -4.55 -8.39 -8.40
CA ARG A 108 -5.95 -8.79 -8.62
C ARG A 108 -6.10 -10.29 -8.86
N LYS A 109 -5.18 -10.89 -9.61
CA LYS A 109 -5.18 -12.33 -9.86
C LYS A 109 -4.88 -13.13 -8.59
N LEU A 110 -3.90 -12.69 -7.80
CA LEU A 110 -3.56 -13.31 -6.52
C LEU A 110 -4.70 -13.21 -5.52
N ALA A 111 -5.48 -12.13 -5.53
CA ALA A 111 -6.66 -11.97 -4.66
C ALA A 111 -7.77 -13.01 -4.92
N THR A 112 -7.70 -13.76 -6.02
CA THR A 112 -8.61 -14.88 -6.31
C THR A 112 -8.18 -16.22 -5.69
N LEU A 113 -6.97 -16.28 -5.11
CA LEU A 113 -6.48 -17.48 -4.45
C LEU A 113 -7.29 -17.80 -3.18
N PRO A 114 -7.39 -19.07 -2.77
CA PRO A 114 -8.00 -19.43 -1.50
C PRO A 114 -7.31 -18.71 -0.33
N ILE A 115 -8.07 -18.20 0.64
CA ILE A 115 -7.52 -17.50 1.82
C ILE A 115 -6.42 -18.31 2.54
N PRO A 116 -6.56 -19.64 2.75
CA PRO A 116 -5.49 -20.42 3.38
C PRO A 116 -4.16 -20.43 2.62
N ILE A 117 -4.20 -20.27 1.28
CA ILE A 117 -3.00 -20.09 0.46
C ILE A 117 -2.39 -18.72 0.75
N LEU A 118 -3.20 -17.67 0.65
CA LEU A 118 -2.76 -16.28 0.91
C LEU A 118 -2.18 -16.14 2.33
N ASP A 119 -2.80 -16.72 3.36
CA ASP A 119 -2.30 -16.74 4.74
C ASP A 119 -0.92 -17.38 4.89
N SER A 120 -0.66 -18.41 4.07
CA SER A 120 0.63 -19.10 4.07
C SER A 120 1.71 -18.22 3.44
N LEU A 121 1.37 -17.54 2.34
CA LEU A 121 2.30 -16.64 1.64
C LEU A 121 2.57 -15.34 2.41
N LEU A 122 1.60 -14.83 3.18
CA LEU A 122 1.76 -13.62 3.99
C LEU A 122 2.91 -13.73 5.01
N ARG A 123 3.13 -14.94 5.55
CA ARG A 123 4.19 -15.23 6.53
C ARG A 123 5.60 -15.08 5.96
N LEU A 124 5.73 -15.05 4.63
CA LEU A 124 7.01 -14.93 3.93
C LEU A 124 7.51 -13.48 3.92
N ARG A 125 6.61 -12.50 4.04
CA ARG A 125 6.98 -11.08 3.95
C ARG A 125 7.99 -10.71 5.03
N GLY A 126 9.07 -10.05 4.61
CA GLY A 126 10.12 -9.55 5.52
C GLY A 126 11.06 -10.63 6.05
N THR A 127 10.92 -11.90 5.63
CA THR A 127 11.84 -13.00 5.97
C THR A 127 12.89 -13.27 4.88
N LEU A 128 13.19 -12.26 4.05
CA LEU A 128 14.25 -12.33 3.05
C LEU A 128 15.61 -12.25 3.75
N SER A 129 16.25 -13.38 4.05
CA SER A 129 17.68 -13.45 4.37
C SER A 129 18.29 -14.86 4.32
N PRO A 130 18.18 -15.63 3.23
CA PRO A 130 19.28 -16.52 2.87
C PRO A 130 20.44 -15.67 2.34
N PRO A 131 21.72 -16.04 2.60
CA PRO A 131 22.89 -15.43 1.96
C PRO A 131 22.79 -15.38 0.43
N GLN A 132 21.99 -16.27 -0.15
CA GLN A 132 21.79 -16.43 -1.59
C GLN A 132 20.92 -15.33 -2.22
N PHE A 133 20.11 -14.60 -1.44
CA PHE A 133 19.32 -13.49 -2.01
C PHE A 133 20.24 -12.37 -2.51
N SER A 134 21.34 -12.07 -1.80
CA SER A 134 22.31 -11.07 -2.26
C SER A 134 23.11 -11.50 -3.50
N ASP A 135 23.14 -12.80 -3.81
CA ASP A 135 23.85 -13.33 -4.97
C ASP A 135 23.00 -13.30 -6.26
N LEU A 136 21.70 -13.04 -6.15
CA LEU A 136 20.83 -12.88 -7.32
C LEU A 136 21.12 -11.55 -8.03
N PRO A 137 20.93 -11.45 -9.36
CA PRO A 137 20.95 -10.18 -10.08
C PRO A 137 19.95 -9.17 -9.49
N ASP A 138 20.28 -7.89 -9.56
CA ASP A 138 19.48 -6.80 -8.99
C ASP A 138 18.03 -6.85 -9.52
N GLU A 139 17.85 -7.09 -10.81
CA GLU A 139 16.55 -7.18 -11.45
C GLU A 139 15.70 -8.34 -10.92
N GLU A 140 16.32 -9.50 -10.66
CA GLU A 140 15.61 -10.66 -10.08
C GLU A 140 15.19 -10.38 -8.63
N ARG A 141 16.05 -9.73 -7.84
CA ARG A 141 15.72 -9.36 -6.45
C ARG A 141 14.53 -8.42 -6.40
N GLU A 142 14.52 -7.44 -7.28
CA GLU A 142 13.44 -6.47 -7.35
C GLU A 142 12.12 -7.10 -7.82
N GLN A 143 12.14 -8.00 -8.80
CA GLN A 143 10.96 -8.76 -9.21
C GLN A 143 10.33 -9.57 -8.06
N ILE A 144 11.18 -10.19 -7.23
CA ILE A 144 10.73 -10.94 -6.06
C ILE A 144 10.06 -10.00 -5.07
N LEU A 145 10.67 -8.84 -4.79
CA LEU A 145 10.10 -7.82 -3.90
C LEU A 145 8.76 -7.28 -4.42
N ASP A 146 8.69 -6.90 -5.69
CA ASP A 146 7.48 -6.39 -6.34
C ASP A 146 6.34 -7.44 -6.26
N THR A 147 6.66 -8.72 -6.41
CA THR A 147 5.70 -9.82 -6.28
C THR A 147 5.28 -10.09 -4.84
N GLN A 148 6.21 -10.00 -3.88
CA GLN A 148 5.87 -10.12 -2.45
C GLN A 148 4.94 -9.01 -1.99
N ASP A 149 5.16 -7.78 -2.46
CA ASP A 149 4.24 -6.67 -2.19
C ASP A 149 2.89 -6.90 -2.88
N ALA A 150 2.86 -7.44 -4.12
CA ALA A 150 1.60 -7.82 -4.78
C ALA A 150 0.82 -8.91 -4.01
N VAL A 151 1.51 -9.90 -3.44
CA VAL A 151 0.90 -10.93 -2.58
C VAL A 151 0.31 -10.31 -1.31
N TRP A 152 1.04 -9.36 -0.72
CA TRP A 152 0.57 -8.65 0.46
C TRP A 152 -0.72 -7.86 0.17
N ASP A 153 -0.73 -7.07 -0.91
CA ASP A 153 -1.90 -6.28 -1.30
C ASP A 153 -3.08 -7.20 -1.69
N ALA A 154 -2.80 -8.29 -2.40
CA ALA A 154 -3.79 -9.32 -2.73
C ALA A 154 -4.43 -9.98 -1.50
N TRP A 155 -3.66 -10.23 -0.45
CA TRP A 155 -4.18 -10.77 0.81
C TRP A 155 -5.23 -9.83 1.41
N TRP A 156 -4.98 -8.52 1.42
CA TRP A 156 -5.96 -7.54 1.92
C TRP A 156 -7.19 -7.45 1.03
N LEU A 157 -7.02 -7.39 -0.29
CA LEU A 157 -8.13 -7.39 -1.23
C LEU A 157 -9.08 -8.58 -1.03
N ALA A 158 -8.51 -9.76 -0.76
CA ALA A 158 -9.30 -10.97 -0.52
C ALA A 158 -10.17 -10.89 0.74
N HIS A 159 -9.81 -10.04 1.70
CA HIS A 159 -10.53 -9.83 2.96
C HIS A 159 -11.52 -8.66 2.93
N LEU A 160 -11.46 -7.80 1.90
CA LEU A 160 -12.44 -6.73 1.70
C LEU A 160 -13.83 -7.30 1.38
N THR A 161 -14.87 -6.56 1.78
CA THR A 161 -16.23 -6.83 1.28
C THR A 161 -16.29 -6.67 -0.24
N PRO A 162 -17.28 -7.26 -0.93
CA PRO A 162 -17.45 -7.07 -2.37
C PRO A 162 -17.47 -5.60 -2.79
N GLU A 163 -18.17 -4.76 -2.01
CA GLU A 163 -18.32 -3.32 -2.27
C GLU A 163 -17.00 -2.56 -2.09
N GLN A 164 -16.24 -2.85 -1.03
CA GLN A 164 -14.93 -2.27 -0.77
C GLN A 164 -13.92 -2.68 -1.85
N ARG A 165 -13.93 -3.97 -2.23
CA ARG A 165 -13.05 -4.50 -3.28
C ARG A 165 -13.35 -3.88 -4.64
N GLU A 166 -14.62 -3.76 -4.99
CA GLU A 166 -15.04 -3.07 -6.22
C GLU A 166 -14.58 -1.62 -6.22
N ALA A 167 -14.78 -0.89 -5.13
CA ALA A 167 -14.32 0.50 -5.00
C ALA A 167 -12.80 0.62 -5.18
N THR A 168 -12.01 -0.28 -4.58
CA THR A 168 -10.56 -0.34 -4.78
C THR A 168 -10.20 -0.57 -6.25
N TYR A 169 -10.87 -1.48 -6.95
CA TYR A 169 -10.63 -1.71 -8.38
C TYR A 169 -10.96 -0.48 -9.22
N GLU A 170 -12.08 0.20 -8.95
CA GLU A 170 -12.45 1.42 -9.66
C GLU A 170 -11.42 2.55 -9.47
N LEU A 171 -10.85 2.69 -8.26
CA LEU A 171 -9.77 3.65 -7.99
C LEU A 171 -8.48 3.30 -8.73
N GLN A 172 -8.05 2.03 -8.66
CA GLN A 172 -6.88 1.54 -9.36
C GLN A 172 -7.02 1.68 -10.89
N ASP A 173 -8.22 1.44 -11.43
CA ASP A 173 -8.50 1.59 -12.86
C ASP A 173 -8.39 3.05 -13.31
N LEU A 174 -8.88 4.00 -12.51
CA LEU A 174 -8.69 5.43 -12.77
C LEU A 174 -7.22 5.83 -12.71
N GLU A 175 -6.47 5.36 -11.71
CA GLU A 175 -5.04 5.64 -11.60
C GLU A 175 -4.26 5.05 -12.78
N TYR A 176 -4.61 3.85 -13.21
CA TYR A 176 -4.04 3.22 -14.40
C TYR A 176 -4.34 4.02 -15.66
N ALA A 177 -5.60 4.42 -15.86
CA ALA A 177 -6.01 5.22 -17.00
C ALA A 177 -5.31 6.59 -17.03
N GLN A 178 -5.16 7.25 -15.87
CA GLN A 178 -4.40 8.48 -15.73
C GLN A 178 -2.93 8.27 -16.11
N ALA A 179 -2.29 7.19 -15.64
CA ALA A 179 -0.89 6.91 -15.92
C ALA A 179 -0.62 6.66 -17.42
N ILE A 180 -1.50 5.90 -18.11
CA ILE A 180 -1.41 5.70 -19.57
C ILE A 180 -1.42 7.04 -20.30
N ARG A 181 -2.34 7.92 -19.92
CA ARG A 181 -2.56 9.19 -20.62
C ARG A 181 -1.42 10.16 -20.33
N GLY A 182 -1.06 10.32 -19.06
CA GLY A 182 0.05 11.20 -18.66
C GLY A 182 1.38 10.85 -19.31
N ASN A 183 1.64 9.57 -19.59
CA ASN A 183 2.85 9.13 -20.29
C ASN A 183 2.90 9.50 -21.79
N ARG A 184 1.77 9.87 -22.39
CA ARG A 184 1.65 10.15 -23.83
C ARG A 184 1.41 11.62 -24.16
N LEU A 185 1.23 12.47 -23.15
CA LEU A 185 0.82 13.86 -23.33
C LEU A 185 2.02 14.83 -23.28
N PRO A 186 2.07 15.83 -24.17
CA PRO A 186 2.94 16.99 -24.01
C PRO A 186 2.58 17.77 -22.74
N GLU A 187 3.57 18.41 -22.10
CA GLU A 187 3.36 19.18 -20.86
C GLU A 187 2.27 20.27 -20.99
N SER A 188 2.14 20.87 -22.18
CA SER A 188 1.13 21.89 -22.47
C SER A 188 -0.32 21.40 -22.32
N GLN A 189 -0.54 20.08 -22.29
CA GLN A 189 -1.85 19.45 -22.13
C GLN A 189 -2.11 18.93 -20.71
N TYR A 190 -1.15 19.05 -19.78
CA TYR A 190 -1.30 18.54 -18.41
C TYR A 190 -2.43 19.23 -17.65
N ALA A 191 -2.64 20.53 -17.84
CA ALA A 191 -3.72 21.25 -17.13
C ALA A 191 -5.12 20.72 -17.52
N GLU A 192 -5.34 20.44 -18.80
CA GLU A 192 -6.59 19.88 -19.29
C GLU A 192 -6.79 18.43 -18.80
N GLU A 193 -5.73 17.63 -18.86
CA GLU A 193 -5.77 16.25 -18.36
C GLU A 193 -6.03 16.18 -16.85
N ASN A 194 -5.37 17.03 -16.06
CA ASN A 194 -5.59 17.10 -14.62
C ASN A 194 -7.05 17.50 -14.31
N ALA A 195 -7.59 18.49 -15.01
CA ALA A 195 -9.00 18.86 -14.85
C ALA A 195 -9.95 17.73 -15.24
N ARG A 196 -9.58 16.86 -16.19
CA ARG A 196 -10.35 15.68 -16.56
C ARG A 196 -10.27 14.59 -15.51
N VAL A 197 -9.09 14.28 -15.01
CA VAL A 197 -8.85 13.31 -13.94
C VAL A 197 -9.69 13.67 -12.70
N VAL A 198 -9.69 14.94 -12.29
CA VAL A 198 -10.50 15.42 -11.15
C VAL A 198 -11.99 15.15 -11.39
N ARG A 199 -12.50 15.40 -12.60
CA ARG A 199 -13.90 15.09 -12.96
C ARG A 199 -14.21 13.60 -12.90
N GLU A 200 -13.33 12.76 -13.44
CA GLU A 200 -13.49 11.29 -13.42
C GLU A 200 -13.60 10.76 -11.96
N TYR A 201 -12.79 11.29 -11.03
CA TYR A 201 -12.91 10.95 -9.61
C TYR A 201 -14.21 11.47 -8.98
N TYR A 202 -14.65 12.69 -9.31
CA TYR A 202 -15.89 13.25 -8.74
C TYR A 202 -17.12 12.47 -9.20
N GLU A 203 -17.15 12.08 -10.48
CA GLU A 203 -18.18 11.22 -11.04
C GLU A 203 -18.17 9.84 -10.37
N LEU A 204 -17.00 9.27 -10.11
CA LEU A 204 -16.85 8.01 -9.39
C LEU A 204 -17.41 8.11 -7.97
N PHE A 205 -16.97 9.08 -7.18
CA PHE A 205 -17.42 9.27 -5.80
C PHE A 205 -18.92 9.57 -5.73
N THR A 206 -19.45 10.39 -6.64
CA THR A 206 -20.89 10.67 -6.70
C THR A 206 -21.70 9.41 -7.01
N ARG A 207 -21.19 8.54 -7.90
CA ARG A 207 -21.84 7.27 -8.26
C ARG A 207 -21.84 6.25 -7.12
N TRP A 208 -20.82 6.25 -6.27
CA TRP A 208 -20.79 5.39 -5.08
C TRP A 208 -21.93 5.72 -4.11
N GLY A 209 -22.25 7.00 -3.95
CA GLY A 209 -23.19 7.45 -2.92
C GLY A 209 -22.63 7.30 -1.50
N PRO A 210 -23.39 7.72 -0.48
CA PRO A 210 -22.91 7.77 0.90
C PRO A 210 -22.62 6.38 1.47
N GLU A 211 -23.46 5.39 1.21
CA GLU A 211 -23.35 4.05 1.80
C GLU A 211 -22.07 3.32 1.36
N LYS A 212 -21.80 3.26 0.05
CA LYS A 212 -20.56 2.64 -0.46
C LYS A 212 -19.33 3.44 -0.03
N PHE A 213 -19.41 4.77 -0.03
CA PHE A 213 -18.29 5.60 0.40
C PHE A 213 -17.96 5.41 1.88
N HIS A 214 -18.98 5.34 2.74
CA HIS A 214 -18.81 5.04 4.16
C HIS A 214 -18.09 3.69 4.35
N GLN A 215 -18.56 2.63 3.68
CA GLN A 215 -17.92 1.30 3.74
C GLN A 215 -16.46 1.32 3.30
N VAL A 216 -16.11 2.13 2.29
CA VAL A 216 -14.72 2.31 1.85
C VAL A 216 -13.86 2.93 2.95
N LEU A 217 -14.40 3.88 3.72
CA LEU A 217 -13.69 4.57 4.80
C LEU A 217 -13.63 3.76 6.11
N GLU A 218 -14.50 2.75 6.26
CA GLU A 218 -14.53 1.88 7.45
C GLU A 218 -13.34 0.91 7.53
N ASP A 219 -12.86 0.38 6.39
CA ASP A 219 -11.67 -0.47 6.35
C ASP A 219 -10.41 0.33 6.00
N ARG A 220 -9.32 0.05 6.72
CA ARG A 220 -8.05 0.77 6.58
C ARG A 220 -7.41 0.65 5.19
N TRP A 221 -7.59 -0.46 4.48
CA TRP A 221 -6.97 -0.70 3.16
C TRP A 221 -7.74 0.00 2.05
N SER A 222 -9.06 -0.17 2.00
CA SER A 222 -9.90 0.59 1.06
C SER A 222 -9.80 2.09 1.33
N ALA A 223 -9.69 2.50 2.60
CA ALA A 223 -9.45 3.90 2.96
C ALA A 223 -8.06 4.39 2.50
N LYS A 224 -7.01 3.55 2.59
CA LYS A 224 -5.68 3.89 2.06
C LYS A 224 -5.72 4.14 0.55
N GLU A 225 -6.47 3.35 -0.22
CA GLU A 225 -6.66 3.56 -1.66
C GLU A 225 -7.41 4.86 -1.95
N PHE A 226 -8.45 5.17 -1.17
CA PHE A 226 -9.12 6.47 -1.26
C PHE A 226 -8.17 7.63 -0.95
N LEU A 227 -7.36 7.54 0.12
CA LEU A 227 -6.40 8.57 0.50
C LEU A 227 -5.30 8.76 -0.57
N GLN A 228 -4.89 7.67 -1.20
CA GLN A 228 -3.96 7.66 -2.32
C GLN A 228 -4.54 8.38 -3.55
N ALA A 229 -5.81 8.12 -3.89
CA ALA A 229 -6.53 8.84 -4.92
C ALA A 229 -6.70 10.34 -4.57
N LEU A 230 -7.06 10.64 -3.32
CA LEU A 230 -7.19 12.01 -2.80
C LEU A 230 -5.89 12.80 -2.97
N ARG A 231 -4.76 12.18 -2.65
CA ARG A 231 -3.42 12.74 -2.85
C ARG A 231 -3.13 12.99 -4.33
N ASN A 232 -3.46 12.05 -5.21
CA ASN A 232 -3.23 12.19 -6.64
C ASN A 232 -4.06 13.35 -7.23
N ILE A 233 -5.33 13.49 -6.82
CA ILE A 233 -6.19 14.63 -7.16
C ILE A 233 -5.54 15.94 -6.69
N TRP A 234 -5.08 15.99 -5.44
CA TRP A 234 -4.41 17.17 -4.88
C TRP A 234 -3.09 17.52 -5.59
N ALA A 235 -2.29 16.52 -5.97
CA ALA A 235 -1.01 16.72 -6.66
C ALA A 235 -1.18 17.18 -8.11
N SER A 236 -2.15 16.61 -8.84
CA SER A 236 -2.54 17.00 -10.20
C SER A 236 -3.00 18.46 -10.30
N GLU A 237 -3.31 19.10 -9.18
CA GLU A 237 -3.74 20.48 -9.13
C GLU A 237 -2.60 21.50 -8.91
N GLY A 238 -1.34 21.05 -9.01
CA GLY A 238 -0.16 21.90 -8.86
C GLY A 238 0.48 21.77 -7.47
N GLY A 239 0.67 20.53 -7.01
CA GLY A 239 1.34 20.21 -5.73
C GLY A 239 2.81 20.63 -5.61
N GLU A 240 3.38 21.35 -6.58
CA GLU A 240 4.63 22.09 -6.40
C GLU A 240 4.31 23.46 -5.77
N LEU A 241 4.78 23.66 -4.54
CA LEU A 241 5.02 24.96 -3.90
C LEU A 241 4.08 26.10 -4.36
N LEU A 242 2.98 26.28 -3.61
CA LEU A 242 2.02 27.38 -3.67
C LEU A 242 1.00 27.26 -4.81
N PRO A 243 -0.31 27.35 -4.52
CA PRO A 243 -1.23 27.80 -5.53
C PRO A 243 -0.85 29.25 -5.83
N VAL A 244 -0.13 29.51 -6.93
CA VAL A 244 0.13 30.86 -7.46
C VAL A 244 -1.19 31.64 -7.65
N SER A 245 -2.34 30.95 -7.64
CA SER A 245 -3.67 31.52 -7.80
C SER A 245 -4.55 31.54 -6.55
N GLY A 246 -4.14 30.99 -5.39
CA GLY A 246 -4.97 30.97 -4.17
C GLY A 246 -6.33 30.28 -4.30
N LYS A 247 -6.57 29.52 -5.38
CA LYS A 247 -7.83 28.81 -5.63
C LYS A 247 -7.62 27.34 -5.32
N LEU A 248 -8.22 26.87 -4.23
CA LEU A 248 -8.46 25.44 -4.04
C LEU A 248 -9.38 24.99 -5.18
N PRO A 249 -8.93 24.11 -6.09
CA PRO A 249 -9.72 23.75 -7.28
C PRO A 249 -10.83 22.74 -6.97
N TRP A 250 -10.84 22.18 -5.75
CA TRP A 250 -12.03 21.56 -5.18
C TRP A 250 -13.16 22.58 -5.16
N LYS A 251 -14.01 22.54 -6.18
CA LYS A 251 -15.33 23.13 -6.07
C LYS A 251 -16.06 22.27 -5.06
N LEU A 252 -16.02 22.68 -3.78
CA LEU A 252 -16.78 22.02 -2.71
C LEU A 252 -18.24 21.83 -3.12
N SER A 253 -18.78 22.78 -3.90
CA SER A 253 -20.12 22.76 -4.48
C SER A 253 -20.35 21.71 -5.58
N ALA A 254 -19.30 21.11 -6.14
CA ALA A 254 -19.41 20.07 -7.16
C ALA A 254 -19.60 18.67 -6.55
N MET A 255 -19.24 18.50 -5.28
CA MET A 255 -19.51 17.28 -4.53
C MET A 255 -20.76 17.47 -3.65
N PRO A 256 -21.59 16.43 -3.48
CA PRO A 256 -22.73 16.48 -2.58
C PRO A 256 -22.29 16.63 -1.12
N SER A 257 -23.13 17.25 -0.28
CA SER A 257 -22.77 17.55 1.13
C SER A 257 -22.40 16.31 1.93
N TRP A 258 -23.09 15.19 1.69
CA TRP A 258 -22.81 13.91 2.36
C TRP A 258 -21.36 13.47 2.19
N PHE A 259 -20.72 13.75 1.04
CA PHE A 259 -19.33 13.35 0.80
C PHE A 259 -18.37 14.05 1.77
N TRP A 260 -18.62 15.33 2.03
CA TRP A 260 -17.83 16.12 2.96
C TRP A 260 -18.08 15.73 4.42
N GLU A 261 -19.32 15.37 4.75
CA GLU A 261 -19.70 14.87 6.07
C GLU A 261 -18.95 13.57 6.38
N GLU A 262 -18.92 12.63 5.44
CA GLU A 262 -18.20 11.34 5.55
C GLU A 262 -16.68 11.53 5.70
N ILE A 263 -16.06 12.41 4.88
CA ILE A 263 -14.63 12.73 5.03
C ILE A 263 -14.35 13.34 6.41
N ALA A 264 -15.20 14.25 6.87
CA ALA A 264 -15.03 14.92 8.15
C ALA A 264 -15.17 13.93 9.31
N GLU A 265 -16.10 12.98 9.24
CA GLU A 265 -16.25 11.90 10.22
C GLU A 265 -15.04 10.97 10.23
N PHE A 266 -14.63 10.48 9.06
CA PHE A 266 -13.45 9.63 8.90
C PHE A 266 -12.18 10.29 9.44
N ALA A 267 -11.96 11.56 9.14
CA ALA A 267 -10.78 12.29 9.59
C ALA A 267 -10.73 12.53 11.11
N LYS A 268 -11.90 12.57 11.76
CA LYS A 268 -12.03 12.67 13.23
C LYS A 268 -11.97 11.30 13.90
N GLY A 269 -12.23 10.23 13.15
CA GLY A 269 -12.27 8.85 13.63
C GLY A 269 -10.89 8.18 13.76
N PRO A 270 -10.83 6.99 14.38
CA PRO A 270 -9.61 6.23 14.53
C PRO A 270 -9.11 5.62 13.20
N ASN A 271 -10.00 5.42 12.24
CA ASN A 271 -9.69 4.75 10.97
C ASN A 271 -8.68 5.51 10.11
N LEU A 272 -8.69 6.85 10.14
CA LEU A 272 -7.67 7.65 9.47
C LEU A 272 -6.25 7.26 9.93
N ASN A 273 -6.05 7.07 11.24
CA ASN A 273 -4.75 6.67 11.77
C ASN A 273 -4.34 5.27 11.27
N TYR A 274 -5.28 4.32 11.23
CA TYR A 274 -5.00 2.97 10.72
C TYR A 274 -4.69 2.96 9.21
N ALA A 275 -5.42 3.75 8.41
CA ALA A 275 -5.17 3.89 6.98
C ALA A 275 -3.82 4.56 6.71
N ILE A 276 -3.48 5.61 7.46
CA ILE A 276 -2.20 6.31 7.32
C ILE A 276 -1.01 5.41 7.68
N ALA A 277 -1.16 4.55 8.69
CA ALA A 277 -0.12 3.62 9.11
C ALA A 277 0.25 2.56 8.07
N ILE A 278 -0.58 2.35 7.04
CA ILE A 278 -0.29 1.43 5.93
C ILE A 278 0.75 2.01 4.97
N PHE A 279 0.78 3.33 4.80
CA PHE A 279 1.76 3.96 3.93
C PHE A 279 3.18 3.70 4.45
N PRO A 280 4.18 3.55 3.55
CA PRO A 280 5.56 3.33 3.95
C PRO A 280 6.02 4.35 4.99
N PRO A 281 6.69 3.89 6.08
CA PRO A 281 7.08 4.77 7.17
C PRO A 281 8.06 5.83 6.66
N VAL A 282 7.90 7.04 7.21
CA VAL A 282 8.72 8.18 6.83
C VAL A 282 10.15 7.96 7.29
N GLN A 283 11.10 7.93 6.35
CA GLN A 283 12.51 8.00 6.74
C GLN A 283 12.82 9.39 7.31
N PRO A 284 13.68 9.50 8.35
CA PRO A 284 13.91 10.75 9.06
C PRO A 284 14.48 11.92 8.25
N ILE A 285 14.65 11.82 6.93
CA ILE A 285 15.27 12.85 6.09
C ILE A 285 14.26 13.44 5.07
N ALA A 286 13.07 12.83 4.90
CA ALA A 286 12.19 13.12 3.76
C ALA A 286 10.70 13.37 4.12
N ILE A 287 10.39 13.91 5.30
CA ILE A 287 8.98 14.01 5.75
C ILE A 287 8.10 14.86 4.83
N ALA A 288 8.59 16.03 4.41
CA ALA A 288 7.79 16.99 3.63
C ALA A 288 7.37 16.46 2.24
N GLY A 289 8.05 15.42 1.73
CA GLY A 289 7.73 14.74 0.47
C GLY A 289 7.09 13.36 0.64
N SER A 290 6.90 12.89 1.88
CA SER A 290 6.32 11.58 2.14
C SER A 290 4.86 11.50 1.74
N GLN A 291 4.40 10.31 1.36
CA GLN A 291 3.00 10.08 0.97
C GLN A 291 2.04 10.43 2.11
N GLN A 292 2.39 10.05 3.35
CA GLN A 292 1.63 10.38 4.55
C GLN A 292 1.46 11.90 4.71
N SER A 293 2.55 12.67 4.58
CA SER A 293 2.49 14.13 4.69
C SER A 293 1.63 14.77 3.59
N GLN A 294 1.68 14.25 2.36
CA GLN A 294 0.89 14.79 1.25
C GLN A 294 -0.61 14.53 1.46
N VAL A 295 -0.97 13.33 1.93
CA VAL A 295 -2.36 12.99 2.29
C VAL A 295 -2.88 13.89 3.41
N LEU A 296 -2.11 14.04 4.50
CA LEU A 296 -2.52 14.89 5.63
C LEU A 296 -2.64 16.37 5.21
N ARG A 297 -1.78 16.84 4.31
CA ARG A 297 -1.89 18.19 3.75
C ARG A 297 -3.17 18.36 2.94
N ALA A 298 -3.49 17.40 2.07
CA ALA A 298 -4.74 17.43 1.30
C ALA A 298 -5.98 17.46 2.21
N LEU A 299 -6.01 16.61 3.24
CA LEU A 299 -7.10 16.62 4.23
C LEU A 299 -7.20 17.94 5.00
N ASN A 300 -6.07 18.54 5.39
CA ASN A 300 -6.06 19.82 6.08
C ASN A 300 -6.54 20.98 5.18
N ASP A 301 -6.19 20.96 3.90
CA ASP A 301 -6.67 21.96 2.93
C ASP A 301 -8.19 21.84 2.72
N ILE A 302 -8.72 20.62 2.64
CA ILE A 302 -10.17 20.36 2.61
C ILE A 302 -10.84 20.86 3.89
N ALA A 303 -10.27 20.54 5.06
CA ALA A 303 -10.80 20.97 6.35
C ALA A 303 -10.89 22.50 6.48
N ARG A 304 -9.87 23.21 5.98
CA ARG A 304 -9.86 24.69 5.91
C ARG A 304 -10.92 25.23 4.97
N ALA A 305 -11.08 24.61 3.80
CA ALA A 305 -12.09 25.00 2.81
C ALA A 305 -13.52 24.83 3.37
N LEU A 306 -13.75 23.77 4.13
CA LEU A 306 -15.02 23.48 4.82
C LEU A 306 -15.21 24.29 6.10
N HIS A 307 -14.20 25.03 6.56
CA HIS A 307 -14.17 25.70 7.86
C HIS A 307 -14.42 24.75 9.06
N ASP A 308 -14.06 23.48 8.94
CA ASP A 308 -14.24 22.47 9.99
C ASP A 308 -13.04 22.43 10.95
N ARG A 309 -13.15 23.16 12.06
CA ARG A 309 -12.09 23.20 13.09
C ARG A 309 -11.78 21.84 13.71
N LYS A 310 -12.79 20.98 13.89
CA LYS A 310 -12.59 19.65 14.49
C LYS A 310 -11.76 18.76 13.58
N MET A 311 -12.01 18.83 12.27
CA MET A 311 -11.21 18.10 11.28
C MET A 311 -9.77 18.64 11.22
N ILE A 312 -9.60 19.97 11.25
CA ILE A 312 -8.27 20.60 11.34
C ILE A 312 -7.49 20.04 12.54
N ASP A 313 -8.08 20.11 13.74
CA ASP A 313 -7.41 19.67 14.98
C ASP A 313 -7.04 18.18 14.96
N ALA A 314 -7.93 17.33 14.40
CA ALA A 314 -7.67 15.90 14.25
C ALA A 314 -6.49 15.60 13.31
N VAL A 315 -6.45 16.26 12.14
CA VAL A 315 -5.36 16.10 11.16
C VAL A 315 -4.03 16.63 11.70
N TYR A 316 -4.03 17.76 12.42
CA TYR A 316 -2.83 18.30 13.08
C TYR A 316 -2.33 17.36 14.19
N THR A 317 -3.23 16.81 14.99
CA THR A 317 -2.88 15.84 16.05
C THR A 317 -2.22 14.60 15.45
N LEU A 318 -2.79 14.05 14.39
CA LEU A 318 -2.22 12.87 13.72
C LEU A 318 -0.86 13.18 13.07
N SER A 319 -0.76 14.33 12.40
CA SER A 319 0.51 14.80 11.85
C SER A 319 1.57 14.87 12.96
N GLY A 320 1.27 15.51 14.09
CA GLY A 320 2.18 15.62 15.23
C GLY A 320 2.66 14.27 15.77
N ARG A 321 1.78 13.25 15.81
CA ARG A 321 2.16 11.88 16.20
C ARG A 321 3.13 11.25 15.20
N ILE A 322 2.92 11.44 13.90
CA ILE A 322 3.80 10.92 12.85
C ILE A 322 5.16 11.60 12.88
N TYR A 323 5.20 12.93 13.03
CA TYR A 323 6.45 13.69 13.20
C TYR A 323 7.22 13.21 14.43
N ALA A 324 6.53 13.04 15.57
CA ALA A 324 7.14 12.54 16.79
C ALA A 324 7.69 11.10 16.63
N ALA A 325 6.95 10.21 15.97
CA ALA A 325 7.39 8.85 15.68
C ALA A 325 8.61 8.80 14.75
N ALA A 326 8.73 9.76 13.83
CA ALA A 326 9.88 9.90 12.94
C ALA A 326 11.11 10.54 13.61
N GLY A 327 11.05 10.84 14.92
CA GLY A 327 12.17 11.44 15.68
C GLY A 327 12.27 12.96 15.52
N PHE A 328 11.25 13.60 14.96
CA PHE A 328 11.16 15.06 14.89
C PHE A 328 10.32 15.55 16.07
N PRO A 329 10.91 16.18 17.09
CA PRO A 329 10.12 16.86 18.09
C PRO A 329 9.31 17.93 17.36
N GLY A 330 7.99 17.79 17.38
CA GLY A 330 7.10 18.79 16.78
C GLY A 330 7.45 20.16 17.34
N ASN A 331 7.55 21.16 16.46
CA ASN A 331 7.60 22.56 16.89
C ASN A 331 6.32 22.86 17.65
N SER A 332 6.34 22.68 18.97
CA SER A 332 5.34 23.20 19.86
C SER A 332 5.56 24.70 19.98
N GLY A 333 4.87 25.46 19.13
CA GLY A 333 4.59 26.89 19.34
C GLY A 333 5.57 27.87 18.69
N ASN A 334 5.06 28.62 17.71
CA ASN A 334 4.60 29.99 17.95
C ASN A 334 3.52 30.37 16.95
#